data_AF-A0A135P6Y8-F1
#
_entry.id   AF-A0A135P6Y8-F1
#
_cell.length_a   1.000
_cell.length_b   1.000
_cell.length_c   1.000
_cell.angle_alpha   90.00
_cell.angle_beta   90.00
_cell.angle_gamma   90.00
#
_symmetry.space_group_name_H-M   'P 1'
#
loop_
_entity.id
_entity.type
_entity.pdbx_description
1 polymer ?
#
loop_
_entity_poly.entity_id
_entity_poly.type
_entity_poly.pdbx_seq_one_letter_code
_entity_poly.pdbx_strand_id
1 'polypeptide(L)'
;MGNKSFWVWLFVLAVPVFSLVAVQIDTNSGASIGGGGYDLGPFLYSWLLIIVTAIWSLFTLAVALIHRDRSAKMRAVCLTVIGCFTLIIVLFIYRKNLS
;
A
#
# COMPACT_ATOMS: atom_id res chain seq x y z
N MET A 1 -13.66 -12.10 -13.19
CA MET A 1 -13.45 -12.11 -11.72
C MET A 1 -14.75 -12.38 -10.97
N GLY A 2 -14.85 -13.51 -10.27
CA GLY A 2 -15.95 -13.80 -9.35
C GLY A 2 -15.89 -12.94 -8.08
N ASN A 3 -16.99 -12.85 -7.33
CA ASN A 3 -17.12 -12.00 -6.14
C ASN A 3 -16.05 -12.33 -5.08
N LYS A 4 -15.77 -13.63 -4.88
CA LYS A 4 -14.73 -14.11 -3.95
C LYS A 4 -13.33 -13.66 -4.37
N SER A 5 -13.03 -13.67 -5.67
CA SER A 5 -11.72 -13.27 -6.20
C SER A 5 -11.44 -11.77 -6.02
N PHE A 6 -12.47 -10.93 -6.15
CA PHE A 6 -12.35 -9.50 -5.85
C PHE A 6 -11.94 -9.25 -4.40
N TRP A 7 -12.59 -9.93 -3.44
CA TRP A 7 -12.26 -9.82 -2.03
C TRP A 7 -10.86 -10.34 -1.72
N VAL A 8 -10.43 -11.45 -2.32
CA VAL A 8 -9.05 -11.95 -2.16
C VAL A 8 -8.04 -10.91 -2.63
N TRP A 9 -8.24 -10.31 -3.81
CA TRP A 9 -7.36 -9.25 -4.32
C TRP A 9 -7.31 -8.03 -3.41
N LEU A 10 -8.46 -7.64 -2.85
CA LEU A 10 -8.55 -6.55 -1.89
C LEU A 10 -7.79 -6.87 -0.59
N PHE A 11 -7.94 -8.08 -0.05
CA PHE A 11 -7.23 -8.51 1.16
C PHE A 11 -5.72 -8.59 0.95
N VAL A 12 -5.27 -9.01 -0.25
CA VAL A 12 -3.84 -9.02 -0.62
C VAL A 12 -3.23 -7.63 -0.58
N LEU A 13 -3.99 -6.55 -0.83
CA LEU A 13 -3.52 -5.18 -0.58
C LEU A 13 -3.67 -4.78 0.88
N ALA A 14 -4.85 -4.99 1.45
CA ALA A 14 -5.20 -4.46 2.76
C ALA A 14 -4.26 -5.00 3.84
N VAL A 15 -4.01 -6.31 3.88
CA VAL A 15 -3.18 -6.95 4.91
C VAL A 15 -1.77 -6.34 4.99
N PRO A 16 -0.97 -6.28 3.92
CA PRO A 16 0.36 -5.69 4.00
C PRO A 16 0.33 -4.18 4.25
N VAL A 17 -0.63 -3.43 3.68
CA VAL A 17 -0.75 -1.99 3.94
C VAL A 17 -1.05 -1.73 5.43
N PHE A 18 -2.05 -2.39 6.00
CA PHE A 18 -2.40 -2.24 7.41
C PHE A 18 -1.27 -2.69 8.33
N SER A 19 -0.59 -3.80 7.99
CA SER A 19 0.55 -4.27 8.78
C SER A 19 1.68 -3.25 8.81
N LEU A 20 2.03 -2.64 7.66
CA LEU A 20 3.10 -1.66 7.59
C LEU A 20 2.73 -0.34 8.27
N VAL A 21 1.48 0.11 8.15
CA VAL A 21 0.97 1.26 8.90
C VAL A 21 1.02 1.00 10.41
N ALA A 22 0.57 -0.17 10.86
CA ALA A 22 0.53 -0.51 12.29
C ALA A 22 1.95 -0.54 12.91
N VAL A 23 2.92 -1.14 12.23
CA VAL A 23 4.32 -1.16 12.68
C VAL A 23 4.90 0.25 12.80
N GLN A 24 4.57 1.15 11.86
CA GLN A 24 5.05 2.53 11.91
C GLN A 24 4.44 3.37 13.05
N ILE A 25 3.21 3.06 13.47
CA ILE A 25 2.59 3.73 14.63
C ILE A 25 3.37 3.39 15.91
N ASP A 26 3.77 2.13 16.06
CA ASP A 26 4.48 1.65 17.26
C ASP A 26 5.93 2.17 17.33
N THR A 27 6.59 2.26 16.16
CA THR A 27 7.98 2.74 16.03
C THR A 27 8.14 4.24 16.35
N ASN A 28 7.05 5.02 16.40
CA ASN A 28 7.07 6.46 16.68
C ASN A 28 7.23 6.79 18.19
N SER A 29 7.34 5.77 19.05
CA SER A 29 7.48 5.91 20.50
C SER A 29 8.94 6.18 20.89
N GLY A 30 9.40 7.41 20.67
CA GLY A 30 10.76 7.83 20.97
C GLY A 30 11.07 7.87 22.48
N ALA A 31 11.89 6.93 22.95
CA ALA A 31 12.70 7.10 24.15
C ALA A 31 14.15 6.71 23.85
N SER A 32 14.89 7.60 23.16
CA SER A 32 16.34 7.47 23.00
C SER A 32 17.03 7.90 24.31
N ILE A 33 17.08 6.97 25.28
CA ILE A 33 17.93 7.11 26.47
C ILE A 33 19.32 6.58 26.10
N GLY A 34 20.06 7.38 25.34
CA GLY A 34 21.49 7.17 25.09
C GLY A 34 21.83 6.60 23.71
N GLY A 35 22.58 7.38 22.93
CA GLY A 35 23.28 6.93 21.72
C GLY A 35 22.61 7.40 20.43
N GLY A 36 23.27 8.33 19.72
CA GLY A 36 22.83 8.96 18.47
C GLY A 36 22.80 8.04 17.24
N GLY A 37 22.09 6.92 17.33
CA GLY A 37 21.69 6.14 16.17
C GLY A 37 20.45 6.77 15.53
N TYR A 38 20.56 7.17 14.26
CA TYR A 38 19.40 7.58 13.47
C TYR A 38 18.41 6.41 13.35
N ASP A 39 17.17 6.60 13.78
CA ASP A 39 16.11 5.64 13.53
C ASP A 39 15.67 5.73 12.06
N LEU A 40 16.23 4.85 11.23
CA LEU A 40 15.88 4.69 9.83
C LEU A 40 14.60 3.87 9.62
N GLY A 41 13.99 3.34 10.70
CA GLY A 41 12.75 2.56 10.64
C GLY A 41 11.63 3.29 9.89
N PRO A 42 11.24 4.50 10.31
CA PRO A 42 10.20 5.28 9.62
C PRO A 42 10.48 5.50 8.14
N PHE A 43 11.73 5.72 7.74
CA PHE A 43 12.13 5.86 6.33
C PHE A 43 11.97 4.55 5.55
N LEU A 44 12.54 3.45 6.07
CA LEU A 44 12.53 2.14 5.42
C LEU A 44 11.10 1.60 5.27
N TYR A 45 10.29 1.66 6.33
CA TYR A 45 8.91 1.19 6.27
C TYR A 45 8.07 2.04 5.31
N SER A 46 8.31 3.36 5.22
CA SER A 46 7.56 4.23 4.32
C SER A 46 7.86 3.89 2.85
N TRP A 47 9.12 3.65 2.52
CA TRP A 47 9.53 3.17 1.20
C TRP A 47 8.95 1.79 0.86
N LEU A 48 8.97 0.85 1.81
CA LEU A 48 8.39 -0.47 1.60
C LEU A 48 6.88 -0.37 1.30
N LEU A 49 6.18 0.50 2.02
CA LEU A 49 4.75 0.74 1.84
C LEU A 49 4.44 1.33 0.47
N ILE A 50 5.25 2.26 -0.02
CA ILE A 50 5.15 2.82 -1.38
C ILE A 50 5.39 1.74 -2.43
N ILE A 51 6.45 0.94 -2.30
CA ILE A 51 6.78 -0.10 -3.28
C ILE A 51 5.66 -1.14 -3.37
N VAL A 52 5.16 -1.63 -2.23
CA VAL A 52 4.07 -2.60 -2.18
C VAL A 52 2.79 -2.04 -2.83
N THR A 53 2.40 -0.82 -2.48
CA THR A 53 1.21 -0.19 -3.04
C THR A 53 1.36 0.11 -4.54
N ALA A 54 2.54 0.52 -4.99
CA ALA A 54 2.84 0.78 -6.39
C ALA A 54 2.80 -0.50 -7.24
N ILE A 55 3.46 -1.56 -6.79
CA ILE A 55 3.47 -2.87 -7.46
C ILE A 55 2.04 -3.42 -7.55
N TRP A 56 1.28 -3.36 -6.45
CA TRP A 56 -0.10 -3.85 -6.46
C TRP A 56 -1.00 -3.03 -7.41
N SER A 57 -0.86 -1.71 -7.43
CA SER A 57 -1.62 -0.85 -8.36
C SER A 57 -1.28 -1.17 -9.82
N LEU A 58 0.00 -1.36 -10.15
CA LEU A 58 0.45 -1.77 -11.49
C LEU A 58 -0.13 -3.13 -11.90
N PHE A 59 -0.14 -4.12 -11.00
CA PHE A 59 -0.72 -5.43 -11.27
C PHE A 59 -2.22 -5.36 -11.52
N THR A 60 -2.97 -4.64 -10.69
CA THR A 60 -4.43 -4.50 -10.89
C THR A 60 -4.75 -3.74 -12.17
N LEU A 61 -3.95 -2.74 -12.53
CA LEU A 61 -4.07 -2.01 -13.79
C LEU A 61 -3.80 -2.92 -14.99
N ALA A 62 -2.75 -3.73 -14.95
CA ALA A 62 -2.47 -4.73 -16.00
C ALA A 62 -3.63 -5.74 -16.14
N VAL A 63 -4.18 -6.22 -15.02
CA VAL A 63 -5.33 -7.13 -15.01
C VAL A 63 -6.58 -6.46 -15.60
N ALA A 64 -6.79 -5.17 -15.33
CA ALA A 64 -7.90 -4.39 -15.88
C ALA A 64 -7.78 -4.21 -17.40
N LEU A 65 -6.57 -4.05 -17.93
CA LEU A 65 -6.31 -3.93 -19.37
C LEU A 65 -6.48 -5.26 -20.12
N ILE A 66 -6.15 -6.39 -19.48
CA ILE A 66 -6.22 -7.72 -20.10
C ILE A 66 -7.65 -8.29 -20.14
N HIS A 67 -8.51 -7.94 -19.18
CA HIS A 67 -9.87 -8.49 -19.12
C HIS A 67 -10.82 -7.85 -20.15
N ARG A 68 -11.24 -8.66 -21.14
CA ARG A 68 -12.20 -8.26 -22.18
C ARG A 68 -13.66 -8.23 -21.70
N ASP A 69 -13.98 -8.99 -20.65
CA ASP A 69 -15.30 -9.03 -20.02
C ASP A 69 -15.66 -7.72 -19.32
N ARG A 70 -16.77 -7.09 -19.70
CA ARG A 70 -17.18 -5.77 -19.19
C ARG A 70 -17.39 -5.75 -17.66
N SER A 71 -17.95 -6.81 -17.10
CA SER A 71 -18.18 -6.95 -15.66
C SER A 71 -16.90 -7.19 -14.87
N ALA A 72 -15.98 -8.01 -15.40
CA ALA A 72 -14.67 -8.25 -14.80
C ALA A 72 -13.77 -7.01 -14.90
N LYS A 73 -13.83 -6.29 -16.02
CA LYS A 73 -13.10 -5.05 -16.25
C LYS A 73 -13.48 -3.96 -15.25
N MET A 74 -14.79 -3.73 -15.03
CA MET A 74 -15.25 -2.73 -14.05
C MET A 74 -14.74 -3.03 -12.63
N ARG A 75 -14.71 -4.32 -12.24
CA ARG A 75 -14.17 -4.73 -10.93
C ARG A 75 -12.67 -4.50 -10.82
N ALA A 76 -11.92 -4.81 -11.87
CA ALA A 76 -10.48 -4.56 -11.92
C ALA A 76 -10.18 -3.05 -11.89
N VAL A 77 -10.96 -2.23 -12.61
CA VAL A 77 -10.86 -0.76 -12.54
C VAL A 77 -11.13 -0.25 -11.13
N CYS A 78 -12.16 -0.74 -10.44
CA CYS A 78 -12.40 -0.37 -9.04
C CYS A 78 -11.21 -0.72 -8.14
N LEU A 79 -10.60 -1.90 -8.31
CA LEU A 79 -9.39 -2.28 -7.56
C LEU A 79 -8.24 -1.32 -7.84
N THR A 80 -8.00 -0.97 -9.11
CA THR A 80 -6.96 0.01 -9.50
C THR A 80 -7.20 1.38 -8.87
N VAL A 81 -8.45 1.87 -8.87
CA VAL A 81 -8.81 3.14 -8.24
C VAL A 81 -8.51 3.10 -6.74
N ILE A 82 -8.88 2.02 -6.04
CA ILE A 82 -8.59 1.83 -4.61
C ILE A 82 -7.07 1.84 -4.37
N GLY A 83 -6.29 1.16 -5.21
CA GLY A 83 -4.82 1.13 -5.13
C GLY A 83 -4.19 2.50 -5.31
N CYS A 84 -4.61 3.23 -6.34
CA CYS A 84 -4.16 4.61 -6.59
C CYS A 84 -4.51 5.54 -5.42
N PHE A 85 -5.74 5.50 -4.90
CA PHE A 85 -6.13 6.30 -3.75
C PHE A 85 -5.28 5.98 -2.52
N THR A 86 -5.06 4.69 -2.24
CA THR A 86 -4.22 4.25 -1.13
C THR A 86 -2.80 4.79 -1.28
N LEU A 87 -2.21 4.70 -2.48
CA LEU A 87 -0.87 5.19 -2.76
C LEU A 87 -0.76 6.72 -2.59
N ILE A 88 -1.76 7.48 -3.04
CA ILE A 88 -1.80 8.94 -2.85
C ILE A 88 -1.86 9.29 -1.36
N ILE A 89 -2.73 8.62 -0.60
CA ILE A 89 -2.87 8.86 0.85
C ILE A 89 -1.56 8.55 1.57
N VAL A 90 -0.93 7.42 1.24
CA VAL A 90 0.37 7.01 1.80
C VAL A 90 1.44 8.04 1.50
N LEU A 91 1.58 8.47 0.23
CA LEU A 91 2.56 9.48 -0.15
C LEU A 91 2.32 10.80 0.58
N PHE A 92 1.06 11.18 0.80
CA PHE A 92 0.72 12.42 1.48
C PHE A 92 1.05 12.36 2.98
N ILE A 93 0.66 11.28 3.67
CA ILE A 93 0.88 11.09 5.11
C ILE A 93 2.38 10.92 5.41
N TYR A 94 3.05 10.07 4.64
CA TYR A 94 4.44 9.69 4.89
C TYR A 94 5.46 10.53 4.12
N ARG A 95 5.04 11.61 3.45
CA ARG A 95 5.93 12.52 2.70
C ARG A 95 7.15 12.96 3.51
N LYS A 96 6.94 13.25 4.78
CA LYS A 96 8.00 13.75 5.69
C LYS A 96 9.05 12.69 6.01
N ASN A 97 8.71 11.41 5.86
CA ASN A 97 9.62 10.28 6.07
C ASN A 97 10.37 9.89 4.77
N LEU A 98 10.15 10.61 3.66
CA LEU A 98 10.76 10.32 2.34
C LEU A 98 11.89 11.28 1.97
N SER A 99 12.19 12.27 2.81
CA SER A 99 13.24 13.27 2.66
C SER A 99 14.24 13.17 3.79
#